data_AF-A0A2P5NF15-F1
#
_entry.id   AF-A0A2P5NF15-F1
#
_cell.length_a   1.000
_cell.length_b   1.000
_cell.length_c   1.000
_cell.angle_alpha   90.00
_cell.angle_beta   90.00
_cell.angle_gamma   90.00
#
_symmetry.space_group_name_H-M   'P 1'
#
loop_
_entity.id
_entity.type
_entity.pdbx_description
1 polymer ?
#
loop_
_entity_poly.entity_id
_entity_poly.type
_entity_poly.pdbx_seq_one_letter_code
_entity_poly.pdbx_strand_id
1 'polypeptide(L)'
;MQVSPHDGSHDGFQSNLLFTRLKSRPLHSSTNASGGFLVVIDPWQENDEQTALGLSADDLPVAVIDGRSWRSLQRLGSASPPADSRSVFETVAPELPEANPLHELAAQKWHSAQVLLAQQCTVGVMDLLASALLSKLAALHGQLQAPAITEAAIWLYTEIVPRGGLSSEQTAQLLQLVVLSLGSNVPETLTRQAADAAEPLWQALGGSPGIGA
;
A
#
# COMPACT_ATOMS: atom_id res chain seq x y z
N MET A 1 -60.74 -36.25 -13.25
CA MET A 1 -59.44 -35.94 -12.59
C MET A 1 -59.59 -34.56 -11.99
N GLN A 2 -59.50 -34.46 -10.67
CA GLN A 2 -60.00 -33.38 -9.80
C GLN A 2 -59.13 -32.11 -9.79
N VAL A 3 -59.74 -31.05 -9.26
CA VAL A 3 -59.29 -29.64 -9.15
C VAL A 3 -58.76 -29.32 -7.74
N SER A 4 -57.55 -28.73 -7.65
CA SER A 4 -56.96 -27.75 -6.66
C SER A 4 -56.98 -28.02 -5.13
N PRO A 5 -56.27 -27.23 -4.25
CA PRO A 5 -54.93 -26.58 -4.26
C PRO A 5 -54.18 -26.64 -2.87
N HIS A 6 -53.14 -25.79 -2.67
CA HIS A 6 -52.35 -25.45 -1.44
C HIS A 6 -51.26 -26.46 -1.03
N ASP A 7 -50.07 -26.12 -0.53
CA ASP A 7 -49.42 -24.89 -0.04
C ASP A 7 -47.90 -25.20 0.10
N GLY A 8 -47.04 -24.18 0.21
CA GLY A 8 -45.71 -24.33 0.79
C GLY A 8 -44.53 -23.88 -0.07
N SER A 9 -44.40 -22.56 -0.24
CA SER A 9 -43.16 -21.88 -0.58
C SER A 9 -42.00 -22.30 0.35
N HIS A 10 -40.85 -22.62 -0.23
CA HIS A 10 -39.57 -22.26 0.38
C HIS A 10 -38.68 -21.71 -0.74
N ASP A 11 -38.57 -20.39 -0.71
CA ASP A 11 -37.67 -19.55 -1.49
C ASP A 11 -36.22 -20.04 -1.38
N GLY A 12 -35.77 -20.74 -2.42
CA GLY A 12 -34.36 -20.87 -2.75
C GLY A 12 -33.92 -19.67 -3.57
N PHE A 13 -34.01 -18.46 -3.00
CA PHE A 13 -33.48 -17.27 -3.66
C PHE A 13 -31.95 -17.31 -3.63
N GLN A 14 -31.41 -17.47 -4.83
CA GLN A 14 -29.99 -17.41 -5.17
C GLN A 14 -29.36 -16.11 -4.64
N SER A 15 -28.78 -16.19 -3.44
CA SER A 15 -28.02 -15.11 -2.80
C SER A 15 -26.58 -15.00 -3.36
N ASN A 16 -26.38 -15.40 -4.61
CA ASN A 16 -25.06 -15.55 -5.24
C ASN A 16 -24.67 -14.38 -6.15
N LEU A 17 -25.42 -13.29 -6.09
CA LEU A 17 -25.21 -12.08 -6.89
C LEU A 17 -25.30 -10.91 -5.93
N LEU A 18 -24.15 -10.37 -5.49
CA LEU A 18 -23.95 -8.96 -5.06
C LEU A 18 -22.63 -8.72 -4.30
N PHE A 19 -21.67 -9.67 -4.29
CA PHE A 19 -20.32 -9.43 -3.76
C PHE A 19 -19.24 -9.25 -4.84
N THR A 20 -19.61 -9.28 -6.11
CA THR A 20 -18.66 -9.16 -7.21
C THR A 20 -18.52 -7.69 -7.61
N ARG A 21 -17.55 -7.01 -6.99
CA ARG A 21 -17.02 -5.64 -7.30
C ARG A 21 -17.57 -4.46 -6.49
N LEU A 22 -17.32 -4.47 -5.19
CA LEU A 22 -16.81 -3.25 -4.53
C LEU A 22 -15.29 -3.40 -4.45
N LYS A 23 -14.54 -2.56 -5.16
CA LYS A 23 -13.06 -2.57 -5.15
C LYS A 23 -12.46 -1.93 -3.88
N SER A 24 -13.31 -1.59 -2.92
CA SER A 24 -13.00 -0.97 -1.63
C SER A 24 -13.72 -1.80 -0.56
N ARG A 25 -12.97 -2.33 0.41
CA ARG A 25 -13.43 -3.32 1.40
C ARG A 25 -14.39 -2.66 2.40
N PRO A 26 -15.66 -3.13 2.54
CA PRO A 26 -16.55 -2.61 3.57
C PRO A 26 -16.10 -3.10 4.96
N LEU A 27 -15.96 -2.17 5.91
CA LEU A 27 -15.49 -2.47 7.27
C LEU A 27 -16.63 -2.86 8.21
N HIS A 28 -17.79 -2.19 8.09
CA HIS A 28 -19.00 -2.50 8.86
C HIS A 28 -20.27 -2.24 8.06
N SER A 29 -21.29 -3.09 8.24
CA SER A 29 -22.66 -2.81 7.81
C SER A 29 -23.67 -2.87 8.96
N SER A 30 -24.56 -1.86 9.07
CA SER A 30 -25.61 -1.84 10.11
C SER A 30 -27.00 -1.55 9.54
N THR A 31 -28.03 -2.20 10.08
CA THR A 31 -29.43 -1.99 9.67
C THR A 31 -30.17 -1.08 10.65
N ASN A 32 -30.86 -0.05 10.16
CA ASN A 32 -31.74 0.81 10.96
C ASN A 32 -33.19 0.27 10.99
N ALA A 33 -34.01 0.72 11.95
CA ALA A 33 -35.39 0.26 12.16
C ALA A 33 -36.36 0.56 10.98
N SER A 34 -35.89 1.25 9.94
CA SER A 34 -36.59 1.49 8.67
C SER A 34 -35.99 0.73 7.46
N GLY A 35 -35.11 -0.25 7.69
CA GLY A 35 -34.71 -1.24 6.68
C GLY A 35 -33.57 -0.85 5.72
N GLY A 36 -32.68 0.09 6.08
CA GLY A 36 -31.53 0.48 5.25
C GLY A 36 -30.18 -0.07 5.74
N PHE A 37 -29.19 -0.12 4.86
CA PHE A 37 -27.80 -0.46 5.20
C PHE A 37 -26.93 0.80 5.31
N LEU A 38 -26.14 0.88 6.36
CA LEU A 38 -25.04 1.84 6.49
C LEU A 38 -23.72 1.11 6.32
N VAL A 39 -22.90 1.49 5.35
CA VAL A 39 -21.59 0.91 5.08
C VAL A 39 -20.48 1.89 5.47
N VAL A 40 -19.51 1.42 6.26
CA VAL A 40 -18.32 2.20 6.61
C VAL A 40 -17.16 1.81 5.72
N ILE A 41 -16.56 2.79 5.02
CA ILE A 41 -15.42 2.57 4.11
C ILE A 41 -14.18 3.34 4.60
N ASP A 42 -13.03 2.68 4.60
CA ASP A 42 -11.73 3.25 4.91
C ASP A 42 -10.65 2.50 4.10
N PRO A 43 -9.94 3.14 3.13
CA PRO A 43 -10.02 4.54 2.74
C PRO A 43 -11.19 4.84 1.77
N TRP A 44 -11.77 6.04 1.89
CA TRP A 44 -12.83 6.56 1.01
C TRP A 44 -12.31 6.85 -0.41
N GLN A 45 -13.07 6.47 -1.43
CA GLN A 45 -12.79 6.74 -2.84
C GLN A 45 -13.95 7.49 -3.50
N GLU A 46 -13.64 8.29 -4.53
CA GLU A 46 -14.61 9.11 -5.27
C GLU A 46 -15.79 8.30 -5.85
N ASN A 47 -15.56 7.02 -6.18
CA ASN A 47 -16.59 6.16 -6.78
C ASN A 47 -17.46 5.41 -5.75
N ASP A 48 -17.15 5.50 -4.46
CA ASP A 48 -17.87 4.75 -3.42
C ASP A 48 -19.31 5.26 -3.26
N GLU A 49 -19.52 6.58 -3.33
CA GLU A 49 -20.84 7.20 -3.27
C GLU A 49 -21.71 6.81 -4.48
N GLN A 50 -21.12 6.82 -5.68
CA GLN A 50 -21.80 6.39 -6.90
C GLN A 50 -22.22 4.90 -6.84
N THR A 51 -21.39 4.07 -6.19
CA THR A 51 -21.70 2.65 -5.99
C THR A 51 -22.84 2.47 -4.99
N ALA A 52 -22.86 3.25 -3.90
CA ALA A 52 -23.95 3.26 -2.93
C ALA A 52 -25.30 3.63 -3.56
N LEU A 53 -25.30 4.66 -4.41
CA LEU A 53 -26.47 5.10 -5.16
C LEU A 53 -26.97 4.01 -6.10
N GLY A 54 -26.06 3.31 -6.79
CA GLY A 54 -26.40 2.18 -7.65
C GLY A 54 -27.03 1.02 -6.87
N LEU A 55 -26.54 0.72 -5.67
CA LEU A 55 -27.07 -0.33 -4.79
C LEU A 55 -28.41 0.06 -4.14
N SER A 56 -28.66 1.37 -3.99
CA SER A 56 -29.93 1.88 -3.46
C SER A 56 -31.10 1.81 -4.44
N ALA A 57 -30.86 1.41 -5.70
CA ALA A 57 -31.89 1.34 -6.74
C ALA A 57 -32.90 0.19 -6.54
N ASP A 58 -32.53 -0.85 -5.79
CA ASP A 58 -33.37 -2.05 -5.55
C ASP A 58 -34.26 -1.93 -4.29
N ASP A 59 -34.78 -0.72 -4.01
CA ASP A 59 -35.67 -0.38 -2.87
C ASP A 59 -35.07 -0.62 -1.47
N LEU A 60 -33.75 -0.78 -1.41
CA LEU A 60 -32.97 -0.99 -0.19
C LEU A 60 -32.03 0.21 0.01
N PRO A 61 -32.33 1.14 0.93
CA PRO A 61 -31.52 2.35 1.08
C PRO A 61 -30.12 2.01 1.60
N VAL A 62 -29.08 2.32 0.82
CA VAL A 62 -27.67 2.12 1.19
C VAL A 62 -26.98 3.48 1.38
N ALA A 63 -26.54 3.77 2.59
CA ALA A 63 -25.72 4.94 2.90
C ALA A 63 -24.27 4.51 3.13
N VAL A 64 -23.31 5.35 2.70
CA VAL A 64 -21.88 5.11 2.92
C VAL A 64 -21.30 6.27 3.71
N ILE A 65 -20.44 5.97 4.69
CA ILE A 65 -19.71 6.95 5.49
C ILE A 65 -18.24 6.56 5.63
N ASP A 66 -17.36 7.54 5.80
CA ASP A 66 -15.96 7.30 6.06
C ASP A 66 -15.70 6.87 7.52
N GLY A 67 -14.57 6.19 7.76
CA GLY A 67 -14.18 5.72 9.08
C GLY A 67 -14.00 6.82 10.15
N ARG A 68 -13.62 8.05 9.77
CA ARG A 68 -13.45 9.18 10.69
C ARG A 68 -14.80 9.73 11.15
N SER A 69 -15.76 9.85 10.23
CA SER A 69 -17.14 10.24 10.54
C SER A 69 -17.83 9.18 11.40
N TRP A 70 -17.62 7.90 11.10
CA TRP A 70 -18.12 6.79 11.94
C TRP A 70 -17.60 6.86 13.38
N ARG A 71 -16.28 7.03 13.58
CA ARG A 71 -15.70 7.20 14.92
C ARG A 71 -16.26 8.43 15.65
N SER A 72 -16.52 9.50 14.93
CA SER A 72 -17.13 10.72 15.49
C SER A 72 -18.57 10.48 15.94
N LEU A 73 -19.34 9.71 15.15
CA LEU A 73 -20.69 9.28 15.53
C LEU A 73 -20.66 8.30 16.72
N GLN A 74 -19.71 7.37 16.78
CA GLN A 74 -19.60 6.46 17.93
C GLN A 74 -19.31 7.17 19.25
N ARG A 75 -18.59 8.31 19.22
CA ARG A 75 -18.33 9.13 20.42
C ARG A 75 -19.59 9.75 21.03
N LEU A 76 -20.69 9.86 20.27
CA LEU A 76 -21.98 10.32 20.78
C LEU A 76 -22.74 9.22 21.56
N GLY A 77 -22.22 7.97 21.59
CA GLY A 77 -22.73 6.88 22.42
C GLY A 77 -24.18 6.55 22.10
N SER A 78 -25.06 6.58 23.12
CA SER A 78 -26.48 6.27 22.96
C SER A 78 -27.29 7.36 22.24
N ALA A 79 -26.69 8.53 21.96
CA ALA A 79 -27.33 9.60 21.20
C ALA A 79 -27.11 9.48 19.68
N SER A 80 -26.37 8.46 19.24
CA SER A 80 -26.08 8.24 17.83
C SER A 80 -27.26 7.56 17.13
N PRO A 81 -27.70 8.02 15.95
CA PRO A 81 -28.70 7.31 15.14
C PRO A 81 -28.44 5.80 14.91
N PRO A 82 -27.18 5.31 14.82
CA PRO A 82 -26.87 3.87 14.77
C PRO A 82 -26.75 3.18 16.14
N ALA A 83 -27.09 3.82 17.27
CA ALA A 83 -26.92 3.21 18.60
C ALA A 83 -27.78 1.93 18.79
N ASP A 84 -28.92 1.85 18.10
CA ASP A 84 -29.80 0.68 18.06
C ASP A 84 -29.61 -0.17 16.79
N SER A 85 -28.58 0.09 15.97
CA SER A 85 -28.37 -0.67 14.75
C SER A 85 -27.62 -1.98 15.01
N ARG A 86 -28.12 -3.07 14.42
CA ARG A 86 -27.47 -4.38 14.49
C ARG A 86 -26.35 -4.43 13.45
N SER A 87 -25.12 -4.70 13.88
CA SER A 87 -24.02 -5.05 12.97
C SER A 87 -24.39 -6.35 12.25
N VAL A 88 -24.56 -6.29 10.94
CA VAL A 88 -24.90 -7.45 10.09
C VAL A 88 -23.63 -8.07 9.51
N PHE A 89 -22.59 -7.26 9.31
CA PHE A 89 -21.30 -7.72 8.80
C PHE A 89 -20.17 -6.87 9.39
N GLU A 90 -19.16 -7.54 9.93
CA GLU A 90 -17.92 -6.94 10.40
C GLU A 90 -16.78 -7.64 9.66
N THR A 91 -16.14 -6.91 8.74
CA THR A 91 -14.89 -7.38 8.16
C THR A 91 -13.82 -7.13 9.20
N VAL A 92 -13.29 -8.20 9.83
CA VAL A 92 -12.01 -8.12 10.53
C VAL A 92 -11.03 -7.55 9.51
N ALA A 93 -10.51 -6.35 9.77
CA ALA A 93 -9.49 -5.75 8.93
C ALA A 93 -8.41 -6.82 8.71
N PRO A 94 -8.11 -7.24 7.46
CA PRO A 94 -6.95 -8.08 7.26
C PRO A 94 -5.79 -7.29 7.83
N GLU A 95 -5.04 -7.89 8.76
CA GLU A 95 -3.76 -7.34 9.20
C GLU A 95 -3.05 -6.90 7.93
N LEU A 96 -2.85 -5.59 7.78
CA LEU A 96 -2.01 -5.07 6.71
C LEU A 96 -0.71 -5.87 6.84
N PRO A 97 -0.25 -6.56 5.77
CA PRO A 97 1.00 -7.30 5.87
C PRO A 97 2.03 -6.34 6.42
N GLU A 98 2.62 -6.71 7.56
CA GLU A 98 3.52 -5.88 8.33
C GLU A 98 4.49 -5.21 7.35
N ALA A 99 4.47 -3.87 7.32
CA ALA A 99 5.20 -3.13 6.31
C ALA A 99 6.66 -3.56 6.36
N ASN A 100 7.20 -4.02 5.23
CA ASN A 100 8.55 -4.56 5.20
C ASN A 100 9.53 -3.52 5.79
N PRO A 101 10.23 -3.82 6.90
CA PRO A 101 11.07 -2.85 7.60
C PRO A 101 12.21 -2.31 6.73
N LEU A 102 12.56 -3.02 5.64
CA LEU A 102 13.52 -2.55 4.66
C LEU A 102 13.08 -1.29 3.92
N HIS A 103 11.78 -1.00 3.81
CA HIS A 103 11.31 0.25 3.20
C HIS A 103 11.70 1.47 4.04
N GLU A 104 11.49 1.39 5.35
CA GLU A 104 11.87 2.45 6.31
C GLU A 104 13.39 2.56 6.38
N LEU A 105 14.09 1.43 6.49
CA LEU A 105 15.55 1.40 6.50
C LEU A 105 16.15 2.01 5.23
N ALA A 106 15.58 1.71 4.06
CA ALA A 106 16.01 2.29 2.79
C ALA A 106 15.83 3.81 2.78
N ALA A 107 14.67 4.30 3.22
CA ALA A 107 14.38 5.73 3.29
C ALA A 107 15.32 6.46 4.25
N GLN A 108 15.63 5.85 5.40
CA GLN A 108 16.54 6.45 6.38
C GLN A 108 17.98 6.49 5.89
N LYS A 109 18.46 5.45 5.21
CA LYS A 109 19.80 5.44 4.59
C LYS A 109 19.90 6.45 3.45
N TRP A 110 18.86 6.55 2.62
CA TRP A 110 18.77 7.56 1.56
C TRP A 110 18.84 8.97 2.16
N HIS A 111 17.98 9.26 3.14
CA HIS A 111 17.97 10.56 3.81
C HIS A 111 19.33 10.90 4.45
N SER A 112 19.96 9.93 5.12
CA SER A 112 21.29 10.12 5.72
C SER A 112 22.35 10.46 4.68
N ALA A 113 22.32 9.82 3.51
CA ALA A 113 23.22 10.15 2.40
C ALA A 113 22.99 11.58 1.89
N GLN A 114 21.73 12.01 1.74
CA GLN A 114 21.38 13.36 1.32
C GLN A 114 21.84 14.42 2.34
N VAL A 115 21.71 14.14 3.64
CA VAL A 115 22.19 15.03 4.71
C VAL A 115 23.72 15.18 4.66
N LEU A 116 24.45 14.08 4.47
CA LEU A 116 25.92 14.11 4.34
C LEU A 116 26.37 14.89 3.10
N LEU A 117 25.69 14.70 1.97
CA LEU A 117 25.94 15.46 0.74
C LEU A 117 25.70 16.96 0.94
N ALA A 118 24.61 17.34 1.61
CA ALA A 118 24.30 18.73 1.92
C ALA A 118 25.36 19.38 2.83
N GLN A 119 25.95 18.60 3.74
CA GLN A 119 27.04 19.03 4.62
C GLN A 119 28.43 18.94 3.98
N GLN A 120 28.52 18.62 2.67
CA GLN A 120 29.78 18.44 1.94
C GLN A 120 30.69 17.35 2.56
N CYS A 121 30.08 16.41 3.28
CA CYS A 121 30.75 15.26 3.87
C CYS A 121 30.56 14.06 2.93
N THR A 122 31.59 13.70 2.16
CA THR A 122 31.51 12.61 1.17
C THR A 122 31.83 11.22 1.74
N VAL A 123 32.37 11.16 2.95
CA VAL A 123 32.74 9.91 3.61
C VAL A 123 31.48 9.07 3.86
N GLY A 124 31.45 7.86 3.31
CA GLY A 124 30.35 6.91 3.51
C GLY A 124 29.07 7.21 2.70
N VAL A 125 29.02 8.28 1.90
CA VAL A 125 27.84 8.60 1.07
C VAL A 125 27.52 7.48 0.09
N MET A 126 28.54 6.97 -0.59
CA MET A 126 28.36 5.90 -1.59
C MET A 126 27.83 4.61 -0.95
N ASP A 127 28.33 4.26 0.24
CA ASP A 127 27.86 3.10 1.00
C ASP A 127 26.39 3.26 1.40
N LEU A 128 26.01 4.44 1.90
CA LEU A 128 24.62 4.73 2.25
C LEU A 128 23.68 4.70 1.05
N LEU A 129 24.08 5.29 -0.09
CA LEU A 129 23.28 5.28 -1.33
C LEU A 129 23.10 3.86 -1.87
N ALA A 130 24.19 3.09 -2.00
CA ALA A 130 24.14 1.71 -2.45
C ALA A 130 23.28 0.85 -1.52
N SER A 131 23.48 0.98 -0.21
CA SER A 131 22.73 0.23 0.80
C SER A 131 21.25 0.61 0.84
N ALA A 132 20.91 1.89 0.61
CA ALA A 132 19.52 2.35 0.52
C ALA A 132 18.80 1.72 -0.68
N LEU A 133 19.41 1.78 -1.86
CA LEU A 133 18.82 1.24 -3.09
C LEU A 133 18.68 -0.29 -3.04
N LEU A 134 19.70 -0.99 -2.54
CA LEU A 134 19.63 -2.44 -2.34
C LEU A 134 18.54 -2.82 -1.33
N SER A 135 18.40 -2.07 -0.22
CA SER A 135 17.34 -2.31 0.76
C SER A 135 15.95 -2.06 0.16
N LYS A 136 15.79 -0.99 -0.62
CA LYS A 136 14.52 -0.68 -1.31
C LYS A 136 14.14 -1.76 -2.31
N LEU A 137 15.11 -2.19 -3.12
CA LEU A 137 14.91 -3.23 -4.12
C LEU A 137 14.60 -4.58 -3.49
N ALA A 138 15.33 -4.96 -2.44
CA ALA A 138 15.06 -6.16 -1.66
C ALA A 138 13.64 -6.14 -1.07
N ALA A 139 13.21 -4.98 -0.56
CA ALA A 139 11.86 -4.78 -0.02
C ALA A 139 10.77 -4.99 -1.07
N LEU A 140 10.95 -4.41 -2.26
CA LEU A 140 10.02 -4.55 -3.40
C LEU A 140 9.89 -6.00 -3.87
N HIS A 141 10.96 -6.79 -3.73
CA HIS A 141 10.97 -8.21 -4.05
C HIS A 141 10.63 -9.11 -2.84
N GLY A 142 10.06 -8.55 -1.77
CA GLY A 142 9.55 -9.29 -0.62
C GLY A 142 10.62 -9.91 0.28
N GLN A 143 11.89 -9.50 0.14
CA GLN A 143 12.96 -9.96 1.00
C GLN A 143 12.91 -9.21 2.35
N LEU A 144 13.21 -9.90 3.44
CA LEU A 144 13.31 -9.29 4.77
C LEU A 144 14.73 -8.80 5.09
N GLN A 145 15.71 -9.17 4.27
CA GLN A 145 17.09 -8.76 4.40
C GLN A 145 17.64 -8.28 3.06
N ALA A 146 18.38 -7.16 3.10
CA ALA A 146 19.12 -6.68 1.94
C ALA A 146 20.38 -7.54 1.72
N PRO A 147 20.78 -7.78 0.46
CA PRO A 147 22.04 -8.48 0.18
C PRO A 147 23.23 -7.67 0.70
N ALA A 148 24.32 -8.36 1.04
CA ALA A 148 25.58 -7.70 1.34
C ALA A 148 26.08 -6.96 0.09
N ILE A 149 26.74 -5.80 0.26
CA ILE A 149 27.29 -5.01 -0.85
C ILE A 149 28.23 -5.84 -1.75
N THR A 150 28.99 -6.76 -1.16
CA THR A 150 29.90 -7.67 -1.88
C THR A 150 29.17 -8.72 -2.73
N GLU A 151 27.92 -9.05 -2.40
CA GLU A 151 27.09 -10.05 -3.07
C GLU A 151 26.07 -9.41 -4.03
N ALA A 152 25.90 -8.09 -3.95
CA ALA A 152 24.90 -7.34 -4.70
C ALA A 152 24.97 -7.58 -6.22
N ALA A 153 26.18 -7.66 -6.79
CA ALA A 153 26.35 -7.92 -8.22
C ALA A 153 25.77 -9.27 -8.64
N ILE A 154 26.07 -10.33 -7.87
CA ILE A 154 25.56 -11.68 -8.15
C ILE A 154 24.04 -11.66 -8.01
N TRP A 155 23.54 -11.14 -6.90
CA TRP A 155 22.10 -11.08 -6.62
C TRP A 155 21.31 -10.31 -7.69
N LEU A 156 21.81 -9.18 -8.17
CA LEU A 156 21.16 -8.41 -9.23
C LEU A 156 20.98 -9.23 -10.52
N TYR A 157 22.03 -9.95 -10.94
CA TYR A 157 22.00 -10.71 -12.19
C TYR A 157 21.31 -12.08 -12.06
N THR A 158 21.30 -12.69 -10.88
CA THR A 158 20.64 -14.00 -10.68
C THR A 158 19.18 -13.88 -10.29
N GLU A 159 18.79 -12.84 -9.55
CA GLU A 159 17.43 -12.72 -9.00
C GLU A 159 16.62 -11.57 -9.62
N ILE A 160 17.21 -10.38 -9.78
CA ILE A 160 16.45 -9.17 -10.11
C ILE A 160 16.24 -9.02 -11.61
N VAL A 161 17.32 -9.08 -12.39
CA VAL A 161 17.27 -8.93 -13.86
C VAL A 161 16.37 -9.99 -14.51
N PRO A 162 16.47 -11.30 -14.17
CA PRO A 162 15.62 -12.32 -14.77
C PRO A 162 14.12 -12.15 -14.45
N ARG A 163 13.79 -11.51 -13.32
CA ARG A 163 12.42 -11.22 -12.90
C ARG A 163 11.89 -9.89 -13.45
N GLY A 164 12.70 -9.16 -14.23
CA GLY A 164 12.33 -7.85 -14.77
C GLY A 164 12.18 -6.76 -13.72
N GLY A 165 12.86 -6.89 -12.57
CA GLY A 165 12.77 -5.92 -11.47
C GLY A 165 13.47 -4.58 -11.78
N LEU A 166 14.44 -4.58 -12.69
CA LEU A 166 15.16 -3.40 -13.17
C LEU A 166 15.42 -3.48 -14.67
N SER A 167 15.53 -2.32 -15.33
CA SER A 167 16.08 -2.24 -16.68
C SER A 167 17.59 -2.50 -16.70
N SER A 168 18.15 -2.79 -17.87
CA SER A 168 19.61 -2.93 -18.05
C SER A 168 20.38 -1.67 -17.61
N GLU A 169 19.83 -0.50 -17.92
CA GLU A 169 20.40 0.79 -17.54
C GLU A 169 20.36 1.01 -16.03
N GLN A 170 19.22 0.75 -15.39
CA GLN A 170 19.06 0.87 -13.94
C GLN A 170 19.98 -0.10 -13.19
N THR A 171 20.16 -1.32 -13.72
CA THR A 171 21.07 -2.32 -13.17
C THR A 171 22.52 -1.83 -13.24
N ALA A 172 22.93 -1.27 -14.38
CA ALA A 172 24.27 -0.72 -14.55
C ALA A 172 24.54 0.47 -13.60
N GLN A 173 23.56 1.37 -13.43
CA GLN A 173 23.64 2.49 -12.49
C GLN A 173 23.78 2.02 -11.04
N LEU A 174 22.95 1.06 -10.61
CA LEU A 174 23.04 0.49 -9.27
C LEU A 174 24.38 -0.22 -9.04
N LEU A 175 24.85 -0.99 -10.03
CA LEU A 175 26.14 -1.67 -9.95
C LEU A 175 27.30 -0.68 -9.87
N GLN A 176 27.24 0.44 -10.59
CA GLN A 176 28.23 1.51 -10.49
C GLN A 176 28.28 2.08 -9.07
N LEU A 177 27.14 2.33 -8.43
CA LEU A 177 27.08 2.80 -7.04
C LEU A 177 27.71 1.78 -6.08
N VAL A 178 27.43 0.49 -6.26
CA VAL A 178 28.02 -0.61 -5.47
C VAL A 178 29.55 -0.68 -5.65
N VAL A 179 30.04 -0.56 -6.89
CA VAL A 179 31.48 -0.58 -7.15
C VAL A 179 32.17 0.65 -6.54
N LEU A 180 31.54 1.81 -6.63
CA LEU A 180 32.05 3.04 -6.03
C LEU A 180 32.02 2.99 -4.49
N SER A 181 31.03 2.34 -3.88
CA SER A 181 30.97 2.17 -2.41
C SER A 181 32.06 1.26 -1.87
N LEU A 182 32.54 0.30 -2.68
CA LEU A 182 33.69 -0.55 -2.34
C LEU A 182 35.03 0.20 -2.45
N GLY A 183 35.05 1.34 -3.15
CA GLY A 183 36.22 2.19 -3.27
C GLY A 183 36.52 2.92 -1.97
N SER A 184 37.75 2.80 -1.48
CA SER A 184 38.20 3.46 -0.24
C SER A 184 38.46 4.97 -0.40
N ASN A 185 38.57 5.48 -1.63
CA ASN A 185 38.72 6.90 -1.91
C ASN A 185 38.05 7.28 -3.23
N VAL A 186 36.84 7.83 -3.15
CA VAL A 186 36.09 8.32 -4.31
C VAL A 186 36.20 9.84 -4.37
N PRO A 187 36.64 10.42 -5.51
CA PRO A 187 36.65 11.86 -5.70
C PRO A 187 35.26 12.49 -5.46
N GLU A 188 35.22 13.62 -4.76
CA GLU A 188 33.96 14.32 -4.42
C GLU A 188 33.11 14.66 -5.66
N THR A 189 33.75 14.99 -6.78
CA THR A 189 33.07 15.25 -8.05
C THR A 189 32.33 14.02 -8.56
N LEU A 190 32.93 12.83 -8.45
CA LEU A 190 32.29 11.57 -8.82
C LEU A 190 31.20 11.17 -7.82
N THR A 191 31.39 11.43 -6.52
CA THR A 191 30.36 11.20 -5.51
C THR A 191 29.10 12.02 -5.79
N ARG A 192 29.24 13.32 -6.10
CA ARG A 192 28.09 14.18 -6.46
C ARG A 192 27.41 13.72 -7.74
N GLN A 193 28.19 13.45 -8.80
CA GLN A 193 27.64 12.96 -10.07
C GLN A 193 26.89 11.62 -9.90
N ALA A 194 27.44 10.71 -9.09
CA ALA A 194 26.81 9.43 -8.81
C ALA A 194 25.52 9.59 -7.98
N ALA A 195 25.49 10.52 -7.03
CA ALA A 195 24.29 10.83 -6.25
C ALA A 195 23.18 11.44 -7.12
N ASP A 196 23.53 12.39 -7.99
CA ASP A 196 22.57 12.97 -8.94
C ASP A 196 22.00 11.92 -9.90
N ALA A 197 22.83 10.97 -10.34
CA ALA A 197 22.41 9.84 -11.17
C ALA A 197 21.59 8.78 -10.40
N ALA A 198 21.68 8.74 -9.07
CA ALA A 198 20.94 7.80 -8.23
C ALA A 198 19.49 8.26 -7.96
N GLU A 199 19.21 9.56 -8.03
CA GLU A 199 17.87 10.11 -7.75
C GLU A 199 16.79 9.57 -8.70
N PRO A 200 16.98 9.52 -10.04
CA PRO A 200 16.00 8.90 -10.93
C PRO A 200 15.73 7.43 -10.61
N LEU A 201 16.76 6.69 -10.18
CA LEU A 201 16.64 5.30 -9.79
C LEU A 201 15.83 5.16 -8.49
N TRP A 202 16.06 6.02 -7.50
CA TRP A 202 15.27 6.05 -6.26
C TRP A 202 13.79 6.32 -6.53
N GLN A 203 13.49 7.30 -7.39
CA GLN A 203 12.12 7.62 -7.80
C GLN A 203 11.46 6.46 -8.54
N ALA A 204 12.19 5.79 -9.44
CA ALA A 204 11.69 4.62 -10.17
C ALA A 204 11.31 3.45 -9.25
N LEU A 205 11.97 3.32 -8.10
CA LEU A 205 11.66 2.32 -7.07
C LEU A 205 10.54 2.76 -6.11
N GLY A 206 9.87 3.89 -6.36
CA GLY A 206 8.83 4.42 -5.47
C GLY A 206 9.41 4.99 -4.17
N GLY A 207 10.61 5.53 -4.21
CA GLY A 207 11.15 6.38 -3.16
C GLY A 207 10.50 7.77 -3.22
N SER A 208 10.02 8.29 -2.10
CA SER A 208 9.59 9.69 -2.06
C SER A 208 10.82 10.61 -2.17
N PRO A 209 10.73 11.74 -2.89
CA PRO A 209 11.75 12.77 -2.78
C PRO A 209 11.85 13.16 -1.31
N GLY A 210 13.07 13.15 -0.77
CA GLY A 210 13.31 13.57 0.60
C GLY A 210 12.65 14.93 0.81
N ILE A 211 11.66 14.99 1.72
CA ILE A 211 10.94 16.22 2.04
C ILE A 211 11.98 17.20 2.61
N GLY A 212 12.41 18.13 1.77
CA GLY A 212 13.10 19.34 2.15
C GLY A 212 12.12 20.50 2.00
N ALA A 213 11.41 20.81 3.09
CA ALA A 213 10.94 22.14 3.50
C ALA A 213 10.36 22.05 4.90
#